data_AF-A0A9E5LK33-F1
#
_entry.id   AF-A0A9E5LK33-F1
#
_cell.length_a   1.000
_cell.length_b   1.000
_cell.length_c   1.000
_cell.angle_alpha   90.00
_cell.angle_beta   90.00
_cell.angle_gamma   90.00
#
_symmetry.space_group_name_H-M   'P 1'
#
loop_
_entity.id
_entity.type
_entity.pdbx_description
1 polymer ?
#
loop_
_entity_poly.entity_id
_entity_poly.type
_entity_poly.pdbx_seq_one_letter_code
_entity_poly.pdbx_strand_id
1 'polypeptide(L)'
;GIVWKVVGASSRVSLLPEVDGDGASELSIALGSEEVSAEGTITRPGTVTIAERFDDRWRMLVNNNRVELTRGVAGLPQFEIREELLSEGGDFILYHDGTSRRGWLSLQFIALATFAILALPSRRRRSDVPIEELS
;
A
#
# COMPACT_ATOMS: atom_id res chain seq x y z
N GLY A 1 6.66 16.08 -37.54
CA GLY A 1 6.39 16.53 -36.16
C GLY A 1 7.55 16.09 -35.30
N ILE A 2 8.05 16.96 -34.42
CA ILE A 2 9.18 16.62 -33.55
C ILE A 2 8.62 15.98 -32.28
N VAL A 3 8.99 14.72 -32.05
CA VAL A 3 8.68 14.00 -30.80
C VAL A 3 9.85 14.23 -29.86
N TRP A 4 9.61 14.95 -28.77
CA TRP A 4 10.59 15.10 -27.69
C TRP A 4 10.29 14.06 -26.62
N LYS A 5 11.30 13.26 -26.27
CA LYS A 5 11.25 12.34 -25.12
C LYS A 5 11.64 13.14 -23.87
N VAL A 6 10.74 13.25 -22.91
CA VAL A 6 11.07 13.81 -21.60
C VAL A 6 11.97 12.82 -20.88
N VAL A 7 13.25 13.15 -20.75
CA VAL A 7 14.22 12.39 -19.95
C VAL A 7 14.11 12.93 -18.52
N GLY A 8 13.86 12.05 -17.54
CA GLY A 8 13.70 12.45 -16.14
C GLY A 8 12.26 12.49 -15.61
N ALA A 9 11.30 11.85 -16.28
CA ALA A 9 10.00 11.58 -15.65
C ALA A 9 10.24 10.65 -14.44
N SER A 10 10.11 11.20 -13.22
CA SER A 10 10.18 10.41 -12.00
C SER A 10 9.08 9.36 -12.04
N SER A 11 9.46 8.10 -12.14
CA SER A 11 8.52 7.01 -11.95
C SER A 11 8.04 7.02 -10.49
N ARG A 12 6.81 6.55 -10.28
CA ARG A 12 6.23 6.42 -8.92
C ARG A 12 7.10 5.53 -8.04
N VAL A 13 7.65 4.46 -8.62
CA VAL A 13 8.62 3.58 -7.96
C VAL A 13 9.89 3.55 -8.80
N SER A 14 11.04 3.76 -8.17
CA SER A 14 12.34 3.79 -8.83
C SER A 14 13.37 3.00 -8.05
N LEU A 15 14.28 2.33 -8.75
CA LEU A 15 15.44 1.65 -8.17
C LEU A 15 16.69 2.48 -8.46
N LEU A 16 17.41 2.87 -7.42
CA LEU A 16 18.77 3.38 -7.52
C LEU A 16 19.73 2.20 -7.25
N PRO A 17 20.35 1.60 -8.28
CA PRO A 17 21.24 0.47 -8.09
C PRO A 17 22.48 0.86 -7.29
N GLU A 18 22.99 -0.06 -6.49
CA GLU A 18 24.30 0.07 -5.85
C GLU A 18 25.39 -0.02 -6.93
N VAL A 19 26.36 0.89 -6.86
CA VAL A 19 27.39 1.08 -7.88
C VAL A 19 28.64 0.30 -7.45
N ASP A 20 28.80 -0.91 -7.99
CA ASP A 20 30.08 -1.63 -7.91
C ASP A 20 31.00 -1.16 -9.03
N GLY A 21 31.87 -0.19 -8.71
CA GLY A 21 32.93 0.29 -9.59
C GLY A 21 32.54 1.36 -10.62
N ASP A 22 33.58 1.95 -11.22
CA ASP A 22 33.65 3.22 -12.00
C ASP A 22 32.81 3.29 -13.30
N GLY A 23 31.86 2.37 -13.50
CA GLY A 23 31.03 2.29 -14.70
C GLY A 23 29.54 2.03 -14.47
N ALA A 24 29.09 1.83 -13.23
CA ALA A 24 27.67 1.69 -12.95
C ALA A 24 27.01 3.08 -12.93
N SER A 25 26.03 3.28 -13.82
CA SER A 25 25.29 4.53 -13.88
C SER A 25 24.41 4.70 -12.65
N GLU A 26 24.52 5.84 -11.96
CA GLU A 26 23.59 6.31 -10.90
C GLU A 26 22.17 6.61 -11.44
N LEU A 27 21.83 6.09 -12.61
CA LEU A 27 20.56 6.32 -13.26
C LEU A 27 19.49 5.51 -12.53
N SER A 28 18.54 6.21 -11.95
CA SER A 28 17.34 5.61 -11.37
C SER A 28 16.56 4.84 -12.45
N ILE A 29 16.33 3.55 -12.22
CA ILE A 29 15.56 2.68 -13.11
C ILE A 29 14.09 2.75 -12.68
N ALA A 30 13.20 3.04 -13.62
CA ALA A 30 11.76 3.04 -13.36
C ALA A 30 11.24 1.61 -13.18
N LEU A 31 10.59 1.34 -12.06
CA LEU A 31 9.88 0.08 -11.83
C LEU A 31 8.41 0.26 -12.22
N GLY A 32 7.86 -0.74 -12.93
CA GLY A 32 6.45 -0.76 -13.27
C GLY A 32 5.60 -0.78 -12.00
N SER A 33 4.63 0.12 -11.90
CA SER A 33 3.78 0.25 -10.71
C SER A 33 2.34 0.50 -11.11
N GLU A 34 1.42 -0.13 -10.41
CA GLU A 34 0.00 0.19 -10.46
C GLU A 34 -0.32 1.36 -9.52
N GLU A 35 -1.59 1.57 -9.21
CA GLU A 35 -2.04 2.64 -8.30
C GLU A 35 -1.65 2.35 -6.84
N VAL A 36 -1.71 1.08 -6.40
CA VAL A 36 -1.56 0.70 -4.98
C VAL A 36 -0.42 -0.31 -4.76
N SER A 37 0.09 -0.91 -5.83
CA SER A 37 1.09 -1.97 -5.79
C SER A 37 2.16 -1.76 -6.86
N ALA A 38 3.27 -2.49 -6.73
CA ALA A 38 4.22 -2.70 -7.80
C ALA A 38 4.76 -4.13 -7.68
N GLU A 39 4.89 -4.80 -8.81
CA GLU A 39 5.45 -6.15 -8.89
C GLU A 39 6.41 -6.22 -10.08
N GLY A 40 7.39 -7.11 -9.97
CA GLY A 40 8.36 -7.34 -11.03
C GLY A 40 9.60 -8.02 -10.51
N THR A 41 10.67 -7.94 -11.29
CA THR A 41 11.95 -8.56 -10.95
C THR A 41 13.04 -7.49 -10.85
N ILE A 42 13.78 -7.51 -9.75
CA ILE A 42 14.96 -6.69 -9.51
C ILE A 42 16.18 -7.59 -9.70
N THR A 43 17.12 -7.15 -10.53
CA THR A 43 18.32 -7.94 -10.87
C THR A 43 19.58 -7.43 -10.16
N ARG A 44 19.50 -6.29 -9.47
CA ARG A 44 20.66 -5.63 -8.85
C ARG A 44 20.32 -5.12 -7.44
N PRO A 45 21.27 -5.18 -6.50
CA PRO A 45 21.13 -4.54 -5.20
C PRO A 45 20.99 -3.02 -5.38
N GLY A 46 20.41 -2.36 -4.39
CA GLY A 46 20.21 -0.92 -4.40
C GLY A 46 19.04 -0.45 -3.55
N THR A 47 18.73 0.84 -3.68
CA THR A 47 17.64 1.47 -2.92
C THR A 47 16.42 1.68 -3.80
N VAL A 48 15.30 1.06 -3.44
CA VAL A 48 14.01 1.36 -4.06
C VAL A 48 13.38 2.55 -3.35
N THR A 49 13.07 3.60 -4.11
CA THR A 49 12.40 4.80 -3.61
C THR A 49 11.00 4.92 -4.22
N ILE A 50 10.03 5.23 -3.38
CA ILE A 50 8.67 5.55 -3.80
C ILE A 50 8.50 7.06 -3.78
N ALA A 51 8.05 7.65 -4.89
CA ALA A 51 7.77 9.07 -5.03
C ALA A 51 6.42 9.46 -4.39
N GLU A 52 6.18 8.99 -3.17
CA GLU A 52 4.99 9.27 -2.38
C GLU A 52 5.37 9.77 -0.98
N ARG A 53 4.38 10.30 -0.25
CA ARG A 53 4.56 10.64 1.16
C ARG A 53 4.95 9.39 1.96
N PHE A 54 5.92 9.55 2.85
CA PHE A 54 6.27 8.50 3.82
C PHE A 54 5.05 8.08 4.66
N ASP A 55 4.77 6.78 4.63
CA ASP A 55 3.76 6.09 5.42
C ASP A 55 4.38 4.78 5.93
N ASP A 56 4.23 4.47 7.21
CA ASP A 56 4.77 3.26 7.84
C ASP A 56 4.03 1.98 7.42
N ARG A 57 3.00 2.10 6.60
CA ARG A 57 2.22 0.99 6.02
C ARG A 57 2.73 0.47 4.69
N TRP A 58 3.76 1.10 4.12
CA TRP A 58 4.44 0.53 2.97
C TRP A 58 5.12 -0.79 3.37
N ARG A 59 4.97 -1.79 2.51
CA ARG A 59 5.56 -3.13 2.68
C ARG A 59 6.19 -3.54 1.37
N MET A 60 7.40 -4.09 1.46
CA MET A 60 8.09 -4.69 0.33
C MET A 60 8.55 -6.09 0.72
N LEU A 61 8.32 -7.03 -0.20
CA LEU A 61 8.79 -8.40 -0.12
C LEU A 61 9.71 -8.62 -1.33
N VAL A 62 10.88 -9.21 -1.12
CA VAL A 62 11.78 -9.68 -2.17
C VAL A 62 12.00 -11.17 -1.90
N ASN A 63 11.63 -12.04 -2.82
CA ASN A 63 11.66 -13.50 -2.62
C ASN A 63 11.01 -13.94 -1.31
N ASN A 64 9.85 -13.35 -1.00
CA ASN A 64 9.10 -13.61 0.22
C ASN A 64 9.79 -13.15 1.53
N ASN A 65 10.97 -12.51 1.45
CA ASN A 65 11.66 -11.89 2.57
C ASN A 65 11.25 -10.43 2.69
N ARG A 66 10.96 -9.98 3.92
CA ARG A 66 10.55 -8.61 4.18
C ARG A 66 11.75 -7.68 4.16
N VAL A 67 11.64 -6.60 3.39
CA VAL A 67 12.62 -5.52 3.39
C VAL A 67 12.19 -4.44 4.37
N GLU A 68 13.16 -3.88 5.11
CA GLU A 68 12.92 -2.82 6.06
C GLU A 68 12.57 -1.51 5.35
N LEU A 69 11.53 -0.83 5.85
CA LEU A 69 11.13 0.48 5.35
C LEU A 69 11.90 1.56 6.10
N THR A 70 12.65 2.37 5.36
CA THR A 70 13.40 3.51 5.89
C THR A 70 12.86 4.82 5.33
N ARG A 71 13.02 5.91 6.08
CA ARG A 71 12.72 7.26 5.62
C ARG A 71 13.98 7.90 5.04
N GLY A 72 13.98 8.18 3.74
CA GLY A 72 15.09 8.88 3.08
C GLY A 72 15.19 10.35 3.49
N VAL A 73 16.29 11.00 3.09
CA VAL A 73 16.58 12.42 3.42
C VAL A 73 15.48 13.37 2.91
N ALA A 74 14.89 13.06 1.75
CA ALA A 74 13.78 13.82 1.17
C ALA A 74 12.42 13.51 1.82
N GLY A 75 12.37 12.66 2.85
CA GLY A 75 11.14 12.23 3.51
C GLY A 75 10.31 11.24 2.68
N LEU A 76 10.92 10.59 1.70
CA LEU A 76 10.30 9.55 0.87
C LEU A 76 10.50 8.16 1.49
N PRO A 77 9.54 7.22 1.31
CA PRO A 77 9.73 5.82 1.67
C PRO A 77 10.80 5.16 0.80
N GLN A 78 11.75 4.50 1.45
CA GLN A 78 12.88 3.81 0.83
C GLN A 78 13.04 2.39 1.36
N PHE A 79 13.46 1.47 0.50
CA PHE A 79 13.77 0.09 0.81
C PHE A 79 15.18 -0.24 0.34
N GLU A 80 16.02 -0.75 1.24
CA GLU A 80 17.39 -1.16 0.94
C GLU A 80 17.40 -2.64 0.56
N ILE A 81 17.70 -2.93 -0.71
CA ILE A 81 17.79 -4.29 -1.23
C ILE A 81 19.26 -4.68 -1.24
N ARG A 82 19.59 -5.65 -0.39
CA ARG A 82 20.94 -6.23 -0.29
C ARG A 82 21.10 -7.39 -1.25
N GLU A 83 22.35 -7.67 -1.63
CA GLU A 83 22.70 -8.79 -2.52
C GLU A 83 22.18 -10.14 -2.03
N GLU A 84 22.18 -10.36 -0.72
CA GLU A 84 21.69 -11.59 -0.08
C GLU A 84 20.22 -11.92 -0.41
N LEU A 85 19.41 -10.89 -0.70
CA LEU A 85 17.99 -11.06 -1.04
C LEU A 85 17.77 -11.44 -2.50
N LEU A 86 18.80 -11.35 -3.36
CA LEU A 86 18.71 -11.45 -4.82
C LEU A 86 19.27 -12.77 -5.40
N SER A 87 19.70 -13.72 -4.54
CA SER A 87 20.52 -14.88 -4.93
C SER A 87 19.89 -15.85 -5.95
N GLU A 88 18.57 -15.86 -6.12
CA GLU A 88 17.85 -16.76 -7.04
C GLU A 88 17.00 -16.00 -8.10
N GLY A 89 17.23 -14.69 -8.24
CA GLY A 89 16.37 -13.75 -8.98
C GLY A 89 15.53 -12.93 -8.00
N GLY A 90 15.38 -11.62 -8.22
CA GLY A 90 14.78 -10.71 -7.22
C GLY A 90 13.33 -10.40 -7.47
N ASP A 91 12.44 -11.39 -7.42
CA ASP A 91 11.01 -11.12 -7.56
C ASP A 91 10.52 -10.34 -6.36
N PHE A 92 9.95 -9.16 -6.63
CA PHE A 92 9.51 -8.25 -5.60
C PHE A 92 8.00 -7.97 -5.68
N ILE A 93 7.42 -7.78 -4.51
CA ILE A 93 6.05 -7.31 -4.34
C ILE A 93 6.09 -6.12 -3.39
N LEU A 94 5.61 -4.98 -3.87
CA LEU A 94 5.43 -3.76 -3.11
C LEU A 94 3.94 -3.47 -2.99
N TYR A 95 3.47 -3.18 -1.78
CA TYR A 95 2.07 -2.83 -1.53
C TYR A 95 1.90 -1.92 -0.31
N HIS A 96 0.77 -1.23 -0.27
CA HIS A 96 0.33 -0.42 0.89
C HIS A 96 -0.64 -1.21 1.77
N ASP A 97 -0.33 -1.34 3.06
CA ASP A 97 -1.20 -2.03 4.02
C ASP A 97 -2.37 -1.14 4.47
N GLY A 98 -3.51 -1.31 3.80
CA GLY A 98 -4.78 -0.66 4.13
C GLY A 98 -5.66 -1.39 5.16
N THR A 99 -5.18 -2.49 5.77
CA THR A 99 -6.02 -3.41 6.58
C THR A 99 -6.69 -2.70 7.75
N SER A 100 -5.94 -1.86 8.48
CA SER A 100 -6.46 -1.12 9.63
C SER A 100 -7.61 -0.17 9.24
N ARG A 101 -7.47 0.57 8.14
CA ARG A 101 -8.51 1.48 7.65
C ARG A 101 -9.78 0.71 7.28
N ARG A 102 -9.63 -0.44 6.61
CA ARG A 102 -10.75 -1.32 6.25
C ARG A 102 -11.45 -1.86 7.50
N GLY A 103 -10.69 -2.28 8.51
CA GLY A 103 -11.23 -2.75 9.79
C GLY A 103 -11.95 -1.65 10.59
N TRP A 104 -11.44 -0.41 10.58
CA TRP A 104 -12.15 0.70 11.23
C TRP A 104 -13.45 1.05 10.52
N LEU A 105 -13.46 1.00 9.18
CA LEU A 105 -14.65 1.25 8.40
C LEU A 105 -15.72 0.17 8.65
N SER A 106 -15.35 -1.11 8.70
CA SER A 106 -16.30 -2.17 9.01
C SER A 106 -16.89 -2.02 10.42
N LEU A 107 -16.07 -1.61 11.40
CA LEU A 107 -16.55 -1.34 12.76
C LEU A 107 -17.57 -0.19 12.79
N GLN A 108 -17.33 0.90 12.04
CA GLN A 108 -18.29 2.00 11.93
C GLN A 108 -19.64 1.53 11.36
N PHE A 109 -19.61 0.71 10.31
CA PHE A 109 -20.84 0.15 9.72
C PHE A 109 -21.61 -0.73 10.70
N ILE A 110 -20.91 -1.59 11.44
CA ILE A 110 -21.54 -2.43 12.48
C ILE A 110 -22.17 -1.56 13.56
N ALA A 111 -21.42 -0.57 14.08
CA ALA A 111 -21.93 0.33 15.10
C ALA A 111 -23.19 1.07 14.62
N LEU A 112 -23.17 1.64 13.42
CA LEU A 112 -24.32 2.34 12.84
C LEU A 112 -25.53 1.41 12.67
N ALA A 113 -25.31 0.18 12.19
CA ALA A 113 -26.36 -0.82 12.06
C ALA A 113 -26.96 -1.20 13.42
N THR A 114 -26.12 -1.40 14.44
CA THR A 114 -26.57 -1.67 15.81
C THR A 114 -27.37 -0.50 16.37
N PHE A 115 -26.89 0.74 16.20
CA PHE A 115 -27.64 1.95 16.61
C PHE A 115 -28.99 2.04 15.90
N ALA A 116 -29.04 1.78 14.60
CA ALA A 116 -30.30 1.77 13.86
C ALA A 116 -31.28 0.75 14.45
N ILE A 117 -30.84 -0.51 14.64
CA ILE A 117 -31.68 -1.58 15.21
C ILE A 117 -32.22 -1.20 16.59
N LEU A 118 -31.38 -0.65 17.46
CA LEU A 118 -31.79 -0.27 18.82
C LEU A 118 -32.62 1.01 18.89
N ALA A 119 -32.49 1.89 17.89
CA ALA A 119 -33.30 3.09 17.76
C ALA A 119 -34.70 2.80 17.21
N LEU A 120 -34.91 1.68 16.52
CA LEU A 120 -36.25 1.27 16.12
C LEU A 120 -37.10 1.01 17.37
N PRO A 121 -38.33 1.55 17.44
CA PRO A 121 -39.21 1.29 18.55
C PRO A 121 -39.47 -0.22 18.65
N SER A 122 -39.37 -0.75 19.86
CA SER A 122 -39.78 -2.13 20.13
C SER A 122 -41.19 -2.31 19.60
N ARG A 123 -41.40 -3.40 18.86
CA ARG A 123 -42.73 -3.80 18.40
C ARG A 123 -43.70 -3.75 19.58
N ARG A 124 -44.78 -2.96 19.47
CA ARG A 124 -45.85 -2.88 20.47
C ARG A 124 -46.33 -4.30 20.75
N ARG A 125 -46.29 -4.72 22.02
CA ARG A 125 -46.72 -6.08 22.38
C ARG A 125 -48.23 -6.15 22.17
N ARG A 126 -48.74 -7.28 21.68
CA ARG A 126 -50.18 -7.49 21.51
C ARG A 126 -50.96 -7.36 22.82
N SER A 127 -50.32 -7.58 23.97
CA SER A 127 -50.88 -7.35 25.30
C SER A 127 -51.13 -5.88 25.62
N ASP A 128 -50.42 -4.97 24.95
CA ASP A 128 -50.50 -3.52 25.19
C ASP A 128 -51.47 -2.85 24.19
N VAL A 129 -52.20 -3.67 23.42
CA VAL A 129 -53.25 -3.23 22.51
C VAL A 129 -54.56 -3.24 23.28
N PRO A 130 -55.22 -2.09 23.45
CA PRO A 130 -56.49 -2.01 24.15
C PRO A 130 -57.55 -2.82 23.39
N ILE A 131 -58.49 -3.38 24.13
CA ILE A 131 -59.54 -4.25 23.59
C ILE A 131 -60.41 -3.52 22.56
N GLU A 132 -60.49 -2.19 22.64
CA GLU A 132 -61.20 -1.34 21.68
C GLU A 132 -60.59 -1.39 20.26
N GLU A 133 -59.29 -1.70 20.12
CA GLU A 133 -58.60 -1.81 18.82
C GLU A 133 -58.61 -3.26 18.27
N LEU A 134 -59.20 -4.22 18.99
CA LEU A 134 -59.24 -5.65 18.63
C LEU A 134 -60.57 -6.11 17.98
N SER A 135 -61.45 -5.17 17.61
CA SER A 135 -62.73 -5.44 16.94
C SER A 135 -62.63 -5.53 15.42
#